data_AF-A0A398CZ68-F1
#
_entry.id   AF-A0A398CZ68-F1
#
_cell.length_a   1.000
_cell.length_b   1.000
_cell.length_c   1.000
_cell.angle_alpha   90.00
_cell.angle_beta   90.00
_cell.angle_gamma   90.00
#
_symmetry.space_group_name_H-M   'P 1'
#
loop_
_entity.id
_entity.type
_entity.pdbx_description
1 polymer ?
#
loop_
_entity_poly.entity_id
_entity_poly.type
_entity_poly.pdbx_seq_one_letter_code
_entity_poly.pdbx_strand_id
1 'polypeptide(L)'
;MKKKLRTALIVLAPLVTLVILLLAWRPWYTPKPRPVLDPWVHISYSHEELQQAQKLADSGKRSDLLDPRKTLTSFVATDASGEGSFDLHTQNLNITHVQSIQDEGKDPKNGDRLFLVTFSQQKDVVVFRLRQLLGTEQTKIWSVIGYLITSSSSSRVSYSTTWQESGGPSGQ
;
A
#
# COMPACT_ATOMS: atom_id res chain seq x y z
N MET A 1 21.15 68.15 8.66
CA MET A 1 20.36 66.90 8.51
C MET A 1 21.14 65.60 8.70
N LYS A 2 22.44 65.61 9.07
CA LYS A 2 23.27 64.39 9.17
C LYS A 2 23.14 63.59 10.48
N LYS A 3 22.65 64.21 11.58
CA LYS A 3 22.50 63.55 12.89
C LYS A 3 21.31 62.58 12.92
N LYS A 4 20.13 63.01 12.41
CA LYS A 4 18.91 62.19 12.38
C LYS A 4 19.06 60.91 11.54
N LEU A 5 19.81 60.98 10.44
CA LEU A 5 20.11 59.82 9.58
C LEU A 5 21.01 58.80 10.27
N ARG A 6 22.01 59.25 11.06
CA ARG A 6 22.89 58.37 11.84
C ARG A 6 22.12 57.66 12.96
N THR A 7 21.22 58.37 13.64
CA THR A 7 20.36 57.79 14.68
C THR A 7 19.41 56.74 14.09
N ALA A 8 18.80 57.03 12.93
CA ALA A 8 17.95 56.06 12.22
C ALA A 8 18.74 54.80 11.83
N LEU A 9 19.98 54.94 11.33
CA LEU A 9 20.84 53.81 10.98
C LEU A 9 21.22 52.94 12.20
N ILE A 10 21.48 53.55 13.35
CA ILE A 10 21.82 52.83 14.60
C ILE A 10 20.63 52.02 15.11
N VAL A 11 19.39 52.43 14.84
CA VAL A 11 18.17 51.72 15.25
C VAL A 11 17.74 50.69 14.20
N LEU A 12 17.91 50.99 12.90
CA LEU A 12 17.52 50.08 11.81
C LEU A 12 18.51 48.93 11.61
N ALA A 13 19.82 49.15 11.78
CA ALA A 13 20.82 48.10 11.64
C ALA A 13 20.56 46.88 12.55
N PRO A 14 20.33 47.02 13.87
CA PRO A 14 20.06 45.88 14.74
C PRO A 14 18.75 45.18 14.38
N LEU A 15 17.74 45.94 13.92
CA LEU A 15 16.44 45.40 13.51
C LEU A 15 16.57 44.51 12.26
N VAL A 16 17.32 44.98 11.26
CA VAL A 16 17.60 44.21 10.03
C VAL A 16 18.40 42.96 10.35
N THR A 17 19.41 43.04 11.22
CA THR A 17 20.16 41.85 11.65
C THR A 17 19.30 40.86 12.43
N LEU A 18 18.35 41.31 13.25
CA LEU A 18 17.42 40.44 13.97
C LEU A 18 16.48 39.71 12.99
N VAL A 19 15.97 40.41 11.97
CA VAL A 19 15.12 39.81 10.93
C VAL A 19 15.90 38.80 10.10
N ILE A 20 17.15 39.10 9.73
CA ILE A 20 18.02 38.14 9.02
C ILE A 20 18.32 36.94 9.92
N LEU A 21 18.59 37.16 11.21
CA LEU A 21 18.81 36.08 12.17
C LEU A 21 17.57 35.20 12.29
N LEU A 22 16.37 35.76 12.39
CA LEU A 22 15.10 35.02 12.45
C LEU A 22 14.80 34.26 11.14
N LEU A 23 15.12 34.83 9.97
CA LEU A 23 14.97 34.15 8.68
C LEU A 23 16.00 33.04 8.47
N ALA A 24 17.24 33.24 8.94
CA ALA A 24 18.30 32.24 8.93
C ALA A 24 18.04 31.14 9.99
N TRP A 25 17.37 31.50 11.09
CA TRP A 25 16.82 30.60 12.09
C TRP A 25 15.49 30.00 11.61
N ARG A 26 15.43 29.60 10.32
CA ARG A 26 14.49 28.55 9.94
C ARG A 26 14.74 27.38 10.89
N PRO A 27 13.70 26.83 11.55
CA PRO A 27 13.88 25.60 12.30
C PRO A 27 14.29 24.53 11.31
N TRP A 28 15.59 24.22 11.25
CA TRP A 28 16.13 23.04 10.57
C TRP A 28 15.51 21.74 11.14
N TYR A 29 14.83 21.87 12.27
CA TYR A 29 13.98 20.88 12.87
C TYR A 29 12.52 21.00 12.37
N THR A 30 12.32 20.91 11.05
CA THR A 30 11.07 20.32 10.58
C THR A 30 11.22 18.82 10.85
N PRO A 31 10.57 18.24 11.88
CA PRO A 31 10.65 16.81 12.06
C PRO A 31 10.20 16.17 10.75
N LYS A 32 11.06 15.33 10.17
CA LYS A 32 10.68 14.58 8.97
C LYS A 32 9.31 13.96 9.25
N PRO A 33 8.33 14.10 8.33
CA PRO A 33 7.06 13.43 8.53
C PRO A 33 7.37 11.98 8.85
N ARG A 34 6.79 11.48 9.95
CA ARG A 34 7.01 10.09 10.35
C ARG A 34 6.69 9.23 9.12
N PRO A 35 7.56 8.27 8.76
CA PRO A 35 7.23 7.37 7.67
C PRO A 35 5.87 6.76 8.02
N VAL A 36 4.91 6.92 7.11
CA VAL A 36 3.64 6.22 7.21
C VAL A 36 4.03 4.74 7.13
N LEU A 37 3.89 3.99 8.23
CA LEU A 37 4.08 2.55 8.20
C LEU A 37 3.08 2.02 7.17
N ASP A 38 3.60 1.37 6.14
CA ASP A 38 2.76 0.64 5.20
C ASP A 38 2.15 -0.54 5.96
N PRO A 39 0.83 -0.59 6.17
CA PRO A 39 0.22 -1.63 7.00
C PRO A 39 0.18 -2.98 6.29
N TRP A 40 0.59 -3.02 5.02
CA TRP A 40 0.60 -4.21 4.19
C TRP A 40 1.77 -5.13 4.53
N VAL A 41 1.47 -6.41 4.64
CA VAL A 41 2.50 -7.45 4.62
C VAL A 41 2.85 -7.72 3.17
N HIS A 42 4.14 -7.65 2.86
CA HIS A 42 4.66 -7.82 1.51
C HIS A 42 5.18 -9.24 1.31
N ILE A 43 4.85 -9.82 0.16
CA ILE A 43 5.34 -11.13 -0.28
C ILE A 43 6.26 -10.87 -1.47
N SER A 44 7.52 -11.27 -1.31
CA SER A 44 8.53 -11.19 -2.37
C SER A 44 8.70 -12.55 -3.04
N TYR A 45 8.74 -12.54 -4.37
CA TYR A 45 9.11 -13.71 -5.16
C TYR A 45 10.44 -13.46 -5.85
N SER A 46 11.28 -14.49 -5.92
CA SER A 46 12.45 -14.48 -6.78
C SER A 46 12.06 -14.56 -8.25
N HIS A 47 12.95 -14.08 -9.11
CA HIS A 47 12.71 -14.15 -10.55
C HIS A 47 12.60 -15.60 -11.06
N GLU A 48 13.39 -16.51 -10.49
CA GLU A 48 13.41 -17.93 -10.86
C GLU A 48 12.09 -18.63 -10.51
N GLU A 49 11.54 -18.37 -9.32
CA GLU A 49 10.24 -18.90 -8.90
C GLU A 49 9.13 -18.46 -9.85
N LEU A 50 9.12 -17.17 -10.22
CA LEU A 50 8.13 -16.63 -11.15
C LEU A 50 8.25 -17.28 -12.54
N GLN A 51 9.47 -17.43 -13.05
CA GLN A 51 9.69 -18.09 -14.34
C GLN A 51 9.25 -19.56 -14.31
N GLN A 52 9.51 -20.27 -13.22
CA GLN A 52 9.07 -21.65 -13.06
C GLN A 52 7.54 -21.74 -12.98
N ALA A 53 6.90 -20.86 -12.22
CA ALA A 53 5.45 -20.77 -12.14
C ALA A 53 4.81 -20.46 -13.50
N GLN A 54 5.42 -19.57 -14.30
CA GLN A 54 4.97 -19.28 -15.66
C GLN A 54 5.08 -20.51 -16.55
N LYS A 55 6.22 -21.24 -16.52
CA LYS A 55 6.37 -22.49 -17.28
C LYS A 55 5.31 -23.54 -16.89
N LEU A 56 4.93 -23.61 -15.61
CA LEU A 56 3.88 -24.50 -15.14
C LEU A 56 2.49 -24.06 -15.61
N ALA A 57 2.23 -22.75 -15.69
CA ALA A 57 1.00 -22.22 -16.26
C ALA A 57 0.93 -22.47 -17.77
N ASP A 58 2.01 -22.22 -18.50
CA ASP A 58 2.12 -22.42 -19.95
C ASP A 58 1.96 -23.90 -20.34
N SER A 59 2.46 -24.82 -19.51
CA SER A 59 2.26 -26.27 -19.68
C SER A 59 0.88 -26.77 -19.23
N GLY A 60 0.00 -25.89 -18.77
CA GLY A 60 -1.35 -26.20 -18.32
C GLY A 60 -1.45 -26.80 -16.91
N LYS A 61 -0.32 -27.16 -16.28
CA LYS A 61 -0.28 -27.76 -14.93
C LYS A 61 -0.74 -26.80 -13.85
N ARG A 62 -0.51 -25.49 -14.04
CA ARG A 62 -0.92 -24.42 -13.12
C ARG A 62 -1.72 -23.33 -13.85
N SER A 63 -2.70 -23.74 -14.64
CA SER A 63 -3.60 -22.82 -15.35
C SER A 63 -4.45 -21.96 -14.41
N ASP A 64 -4.56 -22.34 -13.14
CA ASP A 64 -5.14 -21.53 -12.06
C ASP A 64 -4.40 -20.20 -11.87
N LEU A 65 -3.10 -20.13 -12.16
CA LEU A 65 -2.29 -18.92 -12.02
C LEU A 65 -2.60 -17.83 -13.06
N LEU A 66 -3.31 -18.18 -14.14
CA LEU A 66 -3.69 -17.24 -15.18
C LEU A 66 -4.93 -16.42 -14.81
N ASP A 67 -5.72 -16.91 -13.84
CA ASP A 67 -6.88 -16.21 -13.31
C ASP A 67 -6.58 -15.73 -11.88
N PRO A 68 -6.73 -14.43 -11.57
CA PRO A 68 -6.35 -13.91 -10.26
C PRO A 68 -7.23 -14.46 -9.13
N ARG A 69 -8.51 -14.75 -9.39
CA ARG A 69 -9.40 -15.32 -8.37
C ARG A 69 -9.01 -16.77 -8.08
N LYS A 70 -8.70 -17.57 -9.10
CA LYS A 70 -8.20 -18.95 -8.93
C LYS A 70 -6.83 -18.99 -8.28
N THR A 71 -5.94 -18.07 -8.66
CA THR A 71 -4.62 -17.87 -8.04
C THR A 71 -4.78 -17.64 -6.54
N LEU A 72 -5.65 -16.70 -6.15
CA LEU A 72 -5.91 -16.40 -4.75
C LEU A 72 -6.51 -17.59 -4.00
N THR A 73 -7.50 -18.28 -4.59
CA THR A 73 -8.08 -19.48 -3.99
C THR A 73 -7.03 -20.57 -3.78
N SER A 74 -6.18 -20.84 -4.77
CA SER A 74 -5.09 -21.82 -4.62
C SER A 74 -4.09 -21.39 -3.57
N PHE A 75 -3.73 -20.10 -3.54
CA PHE A 75 -2.78 -19.56 -2.57
C PHE A 75 -3.28 -19.77 -1.13
N VAL A 76 -4.55 -19.44 -0.88
CA VAL A 76 -5.18 -19.63 0.43
C VAL A 76 -5.36 -21.11 0.79
N ALA A 77 -5.66 -21.96 -0.19
CA ALA A 77 -5.81 -23.40 0.04
C ALA A 77 -4.48 -24.09 0.40
N THR A 78 -3.37 -23.70 -0.22
CA THR A 78 -2.02 -24.19 0.13
C THR A 78 -1.63 -23.79 1.55
N ASP A 79 -2.11 -22.64 2.01
CA ASP A 79 -1.87 -22.19 3.37
C ASP A 79 -2.69 -22.97 4.41
N ALA A 80 -3.97 -23.21 4.13
CA ALA A 80 -4.84 -24.02 4.97
C ALA A 80 -4.33 -25.47 5.16
N SER A 81 -3.52 -26.00 4.23
CA SER A 81 -2.89 -27.32 4.36
C SER A 81 -1.60 -27.33 5.19
N GLY A 82 -1.15 -26.19 5.72
CA GLY A 82 0.06 -26.08 6.55
C GLY A 82 1.37 -26.11 5.77
N GLU A 83 1.32 -26.10 4.44
CA GLU A 83 2.48 -25.98 3.55
C GLU A 83 2.72 -24.54 3.06
N GLY A 84 1.81 -23.62 3.40
CA GLY A 84 1.91 -22.22 3.01
C GLY A 84 2.95 -21.45 3.84
N SER A 85 3.49 -20.42 3.20
CA SER A 85 4.44 -19.48 3.82
C SER A 85 3.73 -18.35 4.59
N PHE A 86 2.40 -18.38 4.69
CA PHE A 86 1.67 -17.33 5.39
C PHE A 86 1.70 -17.66 6.90
N ASP A 87 2.37 -16.81 7.67
CA ASP A 87 2.29 -16.88 9.12
C ASP A 87 0.99 -16.23 9.65
N LEU A 88 -0.18 -16.80 9.33
CA LEU A 88 -1.46 -16.46 9.98
C LEU A 88 -1.55 -17.06 11.39
N HIS A 89 -0.65 -18.00 11.67
CA HIS A 89 -0.51 -18.62 12.97
C HIS A 89 -0.11 -17.62 14.07
N THR A 90 0.72 -16.63 13.77
CA THR A 90 1.06 -15.56 14.74
C THR A 90 -0.15 -14.72 15.19
N GLN A 91 -1.28 -14.75 14.48
CA GLN A 91 -2.52 -14.08 14.89
C GLN A 91 -3.69 -15.03 15.22
N ASN A 92 -3.45 -16.34 15.39
CA ASN A 92 -4.50 -17.33 15.71
C ASN A 92 -5.60 -17.41 14.62
N LEU A 93 -5.28 -17.04 13.38
CA LEU A 93 -6.22 -17.06 12.28
C LEU A 93 -6.25 -18.47 11.70
N ASN A 94 -7.10 -19.33 12.27
CA ASN A 94 -7.34 -20.67 11.76
C ASN A 94 -8.09 -20.59 10.41
N ILE A 95 -7.35 -20.55 9.30
CA ILE A 95 -7.93 -20.56 7.95
C ILE A 95 -8.44 -21.96 7.66
N THR A 96 -9.68 -22.22 8.05
CA THR A 96 -10.32 -23.51 7.79
C THR A 96 -11.13 -23.48 6.50
N HIS A 97 -11.79 -22.36 6.21
CA HIS A 97 -12.61 -22.23 5.01
C HIS A 97 -12.77 -20.78 4.57
N VAL A 98 -12.54 -20.52 3.28
CA VAL A 98 -12.89 -19.24 2.65
C VAL A 98 -14.40 -19.15 2.53
N GLN A 99 -15.01 -18.13 3.12
CA GLN A 99 -16.45 -17.89 3.04
C GLN A 99 -16.80 -17.10 1.78
N SER A 100 -16.06 -16.03 1.50
CA SER A 100 -16.29 -15.21 0.32
C SER A 100 -15.01 -14.58 -0.21
N ILE A 101 -14.97 -14.37 -1.52
CA ILE A 101 -13.94 -13.61 -2.22
C ILE A 101 -14.66 -12.57 -3.06
N GLN A 102 -14.42 -11.30 -2.76
CA GLN A 102 -14.97 -10.15 -3.49
C GLN A 102 -13.83 -9.42 -4.20
N ASP A 103 -14.08 -9.02 -5.45
CA ASP A 103 -13.13 -8.24 -6.25
C ASP A 103 -13.40 -6.76 -6.03
N GLU A 104 -12.48 -6.07 -5.39
CA GLU A 104 -12.56 -4.62 -5.07
C GLU A 104 -12.02 -3.76 -6.21
N GLY A 105 -11.61 -4.37 -7.34
CA GLY A 105 -11.10 -3.69 -8.51
C GLY A 105 -9.59 -3.48 -8.45
N LYS A 106 -9.12 -2.36 -9.02
CA LYS A 106 -7.69 -2.07 -9.17
C LYS A 106 -7.26 -0.92 -8.26
N ASP A 107 -6.12 -1.09 -7.59
CA ASP A 107 -5.45 -0.02 -6.85
C ASP A 107 -5.06 1.08 -7.86
N PRO A 108 -5.57 2.31 -7.70
CA PRO A 108 -5.32 3.40 -8.65
C PRO A 108 -3.85 3.82 -8.70
N LYS A 109 -3.02 3.48 -7.70
CA LYS A 109 -1.61 3.86 -7.67
C LYS A 109 -0.76 2.96 -8.57
N ASN A 110 -1.01 1.66 -8.52
CA ASN A 110 -0.10 0.67 -9.09
C ASN A 110 -0.78 -0.30 -10.08
N GLY A 111 -2.11 -0.27 -10.17
CA GLY A 111 -2.89 -1.20 -10.99
C GLY A 111 -3.07 -2.58 -10.39
N ASP A 112 -2.73 -2.77 -9.10
CA ASP A 112 -2.86 -4.05 -8.39
C ASP A 112 -4.30 -4.45 -8.26
N ARG A 113 -4.62 -5.71 -8.51
CA ARG A 113 -5.99 -6.19 -8.30
C ARG A 113 -6.19 -6.50 -6.82
N LEU A 114 -7.23 -5.93 -6.24
CA LEU A 114 -7.54 -6.03 -4.82
C LEU A 114 -8.68 -7.02 -4.61
N PHE A 115 -8.50 -7.94 -3.67
CA PHE A 115 -9.54 -8.91 -3.32
C PHE A 115 -9.80 -8.90 -1.83
N LEU A 116 -11.06 -8.74 -1.44
CA LEU A 116 -11.51 -8.89 -0.07
C LEU A 116 -11.87 -10.36 0.17
N VAL A 117 -11.22 -10.99 1.15
CA VAL A 117 -11.46 -12.38 1.51
C VAL A 117 -11.97 -12.44 2.95
N THR A 118 -13.13 -13.09 3.12
CA THR A 118 -13.68 -13.40 4.44
C THR A 118 -13.55 -14.89 4.70
N PHE A 119 -13.24 -15.23 5.95
CA PHE A 119 -13.07 -16.62 6.37
C PHE A 119 -14.22 -17.03 7.28
N SER A 120 -14.66 -18.28 7.17
CA SER A 120 -15.68 -18.82 8.06
C SER A 120 -15.15 -18.81 9.49
N GLN A 121 -15.98 -18.38 10.45
CA GLN A 121 -15.66 -18.35 11.89
C GLN A 121 -14.68 -17.25 12.32
N GLN A 122 -14.24 -16.36 11.43
CA GLN A 122 -13.38 -15.22 11.79
C GLN A 122 -14.14 -13.89 11.79
N LYS A 123 -13.76 -13.00 12.72
CA LYS A 123 -14.21 -11.60 12.71
C LYS A 123 -13.31 -10.72 11.83
N ASP A 124 -12.16 -11.22 11.42
CA ASP A 124 -11.21 -10.46 10.62
C ASP A 124 -11.46 -10.70 9.13
N VAL A 125 -11.19 -9.64 8.36
CA VAL A 125 -11.30 -9.60 6.91
C VAL A 125 -9.91 -9.32 6.36
N VAL A 126 -9.51 -10.08 5.35
CA VAL A 126 -8.17 -9.97 4.76
C VAL A 126 -8.29 -9.42 3.35
N VAL A 127 -7.60 -8.31 3.08
CA VAL A 127 -7.47 -7.76 1.73
C VAL A 127 -6.19 -8.30 1.12
N PHE A 128 -6.28 -8.88 -0.06
CA PHE A 128 -5.14 -9.39 -0.82
C PHE A 128 -4.82 -8.50 -2.02
N ARG A 129 -3.53 -8.34 -2.30
CA ARG A 129 -3.01 -7.65 -3.48
C ARG A 129 -2.43 -8.65 -4.46
N LEU A 130 -2.92 -8.60 -5.69
CA LEU A 130 -2.41 -9.42 -6.79
C LEU A 130 -1.83 -8.55 -7.90
N ARG A 131 -0.71 -8.98 -8.45
CA ARG A 131 -0.04 -8.34 -9.59
C ARG A 131 0.52 -9.40 -10.54
N GLN A 132 0.55 -9.08 -11.82
CA GLN A 132 1.32 -9.85 -12.80
C GLN A 132 2.77 -9.34 -12.80
N LEU A 133 3.71 -10.15 -12.32
CA LEU A 133 5.09 -9.74 -12.10
C LEU A 133 6.00 -9.94 -13.33
N LEU A 134 5.56 -10.74 -14.30
CA LEU A 134 6.31 -11.07 -15.52
C LEU A 134 5.81 -10.32 -16.77
N GLY A 135 5.09 -9.21 -16.56
CA GLY A 135 4.45 -8.41 -17.62
C GLY A 135 2.93 -8.38 -17.46
N THR A 136 2.23 -7.71 -18.38
CA THR A 136 0.80 -7.37 -18.26
C THR A 136 -0.11 -8.08 -19.27
N GLU A 137 0.34 -9.20 -19.86
CA GLU A 137 -0.44 -9.94 -20.87
C GLU A 137 -1.41 -10.93 -20.21
N GLN A 138 -2.49 -11.31 -20.91
CA GLN A 138 -3.47 -12.29 -20.41
C GLN A 138 -2.88 -13.68 -20.15
N THR A 139 -1.74 -13.98 -20.75
CA THR A 139 -1.00 -15.23 -20.56
C THR A 139 -0.06 -15.19 -19.35
N LYS A 140 0.15 -14.03 -18.72
CA LYS A 140 1.06 -13.91 -17.58
C LYS A 140 0.36 -14.32 -16.30
N ILE A 141 1.10 -15.05 -15.47
CA ILE A 141 0.65 -15.46 -14.16
C ILE A 141 0.36 -14.25 -13.27
N TRP A 142 -0.67 -14.38 -12.44
CA TRP A 142 -0.91 -13.53 -11.29
C TRP A 142 -0.14 -14.05 -10.09
N SER A 143 0.31 -13.13 -9.24
CA SER A 143 1.01 -13.46 -8.01
C SER A 143 0.49 -12.60 -6.87
N VAL A 144 0.33 -13.21 -5.69
CA VAL A 144 -0.11 -12.51 -4.48
C VAL A 144 1.08 -11.78 -3.89
N ILE A 145 1.14 -10.46 -4.03
CA ILE A 145 2.29 -9.64 -3.63
C ILE A 145 2.18 -9.10 -2.21
N GLY A 146 1.01 -9.25 -1.59
CA GLY A 146 0.82 -8.83 -0.21
C GLY A 146 -0.60 -8.96 0.27
N TYR A 147 -0.78 -8.75 1.57
CA TYR A 147 -2.08 -8.81 2.23
C TYR A 147 -2.16 -7.83 3.40
N LEU A 148 -3.38 -7.51 3.81
CA LEU A 148 -3.70 -6.65 4.93
C LEU A 148 -4.81 -7.29 5.75
N ILE A 149 -4.57 -7.51 7.04
CA ILE A 149 -5.57 -8.05 7.98
C ILE A 149 -6.28 -6.88 8.65
N THR A 150 -7.61 -6.89 8.63
CA THR A 150 -8.44 -5.85 9.23
C THR A 150 -9.54 -6.49 10.07
N SER A 151 -9.81 -5.98 11.28
CA SER A 151 -10.91 -6.51 12.10
C SER A 151 -12.24 -5.87 11.71
N SER A 152 -13.30 -6.69 11.57
CA SER A 152 -14.66 -6.18 11.35
C SER A 152 -15.19 -5.39 12.56
N SER A 153 -14.60 -5.57 13.75
CA SER A 153 -14.94 -4.83 14.97
C SER A 153 -13.98 -3.66 15.23
N SER A 154 -14.03 -2.63 14.39
CA SER A 154 -13.59 -1.28 14.81
C SER A 154 -14.54 -0.24 14.23
N SER A 155 -15.63 -0.02 14.96
CA SER A 155 -16.31 1.26 14.98
C SER A 155 -15.30 2.36 15.31
N ARG A 156 -15.12 3.32 14.40
CA ARG A 156 -14.22 4.49 14.46
C ARG A 156 -12.73 4.23 14.21
N VAL A 157 -12.39 3.94 12.96
CA VAL A 157 -11.30 4.70 12.32
C VAL A 157 -11.90 5.44 11.13
N SER A 158 -12.18 6.73 11.33
CA SER A 158 -12.51 7.62 10.21
C SER A 158 -11.23 7.85 9.42
N TYR A 159 -10.96 6.98 8.45
CA TYR A 159 -10.10 7.36 7.35
C TYR A 159 -10.89 8.37 6.52
N SER A 160 -10.44 9.62 6.53
CA SER A 160 -10.85 10.62 5.55
C SER A 160 -10.30 10.18 4.20
N THR A 161 -10.98 9.27 3.54
CA THR A 161 -10.78 8.97 2.12
C THR A 161 -11.42 10.12 1.33
N THR A 162 -10.75 11.28 1.34
CA THR A 162 -10.99 12.30 0.33
C THR A 162 -10.52 11.73 -1.00
N TRP A 163 -11.42 10.99 -1.65
CA TRP A 163 -11.37 10.75 -3.08
C TRP A 163 -11.53 12.11 -3.75
N GLN A 164 -10.41 12.78 -3.96
CA GLN A 164 -10.36 13.98 -4.76
C GLN A 164 -10.47 13.51 -6.20
N GLU A 165 -11.71 13.47 -6.68
CA GLU A 165 -12.07 13.37 -8.07
C GLU A 165 -11.39 14.53 -8.80
N SER A 166 -10.21 14.27 -9.35
CA SER A 166 -9.52 15.18 -10.26
C SER A 166 -10.30 15.17 -11.57
N GLY A 167 -11.41 15.90 -11.58
CA GLY A 167 -12.15 16.23 -12.80
C GLY A 167 -11.20 16.91 -13.78
N GLY A 168 -10.98 16.26 -14.92
CA GLY A 168 -10.35 16.88 -16.08
C GLY A 168 -11.22 18.05 -16.60
N PRO A 169 -10.62 19.03 -17.28
CA PRO A 169 -11.35 20.18 -17.78
C PRO A 169 -12.25 19.74 -18.94
N SER A 170 -13.56 19.77 -18.73
CA SER A 170 -14.53 19.82 -19.82
C SER A 170 -14.44 21.19 -20.48
N GLY A 171 -13.92 21.23 -21.70
CA GLY A 171 -13.95 22.41 -22.55
C GLY A 171 -15.39 22.86 -22.82
N GLN A 172 -15.61 24.15 -22.66
CA GLN A 172 -16.56 24.95 -23.41
C GLN A 172 -15.78 26.10 -24.04
#